data_AF-A0AAI9WBR3-F1
#
_entry.id   AF-A0AAI9WBR3-F1
#
_cell.length_a   1.000
_cell.length_b   1.000
_cell.length_c   1.000
_cell.angle_alpha   90.00
_cell.angle_beta   90.00
_cell.angle_gamma   90.00
#
_symmetry.space_group_name_H-M   'P 1'
#
loop_
_entity.id
_entity.type
_entity.pdbx_description
1 polymer ?
#
loop_
_entity_poly.entity_id
_entity_poly.type
_entity_poly.pdbx_seq_one_letter_code
_entity_poly.pdbx_strand_id
1 'polypeptide(L)' 'MSRTPEHILTKLTDANQAGIDMTSPKAVVTFLLAQGEKESILFFYKPNSVEFDFDKFNDAVSEMNERKN' A
#
# COMPACT_ATOMS: atom_id res chain seq x y z
N MET A 1 17.05 6.88 -0.39
CA MET A 1 15.80 7.66 -0.21
C MET A 1 14.65 6.70 -0.42
N SER A 2 13.74 6.63 0.54
CA SER A 2 12.52 5.83 0.50
C SER A 2 11.74 6.14 -0.79
N ARG A 3 11.44 5.12 -1.59
CA ARG A 3 10.62 5.31 -2.81
C ARG A 3 9.15 5.49 -2.44
N THR A 4 8.76 4.93 -1.29
CA THR A 4 7.40 4.99 -0.76
C THR A 4 7.26 6.13 0.25
N PRO A 5 6.24 7.00 0.12
CA PRO A 5 5.94 8.02 1.13
C PRO A 5 5.66 7.40 2.50
N GLU A 6 6.09 8.07 3.58
CA GLU A 6 5.95 7.53 4.94
C GLU A 6 4.50 7.22 5.33
N HIS A 7 3.55 8.08 4.95
CA HIS A 7 2.13 7.84 5.24
C HIS A 7 1.62 6.53 4.61
N ILE A 8 2.08 6.17 3.41
CA ILE A 8 1.71 4.91 2.76
C ILE A 8 2.28 3.73 3.56
N LEU A 9 3.52 3.82 4.02
CA LEU A 9 4.14 2.78 4.84
C LEU A 9 3.43 2.61 6.19
N THR A 10 2.98 3.70 6.81
CA THR A 10 2.12 3.63 8.00
C THR A 10 0.83 2.89 7.70
N LYS A 11 0.13 3.22 6.61
CA LYS A 11 -1.12 2.55 6.23
C LYS A 11 -0.95 1.06 5.91
N LEU A 12 0.15 0.68 5.26
CA LEU A 12 0.48 -0.72 5.03
C LEU A 12 0.79 -1.44 6.35
N THR A 13 1.44 -0.75 7.30
CA THR A 13 1.69 -1.29 8.64
C THR A 13 0.40 -1.53 9.40
N ASP A 14 -0.54 -0.58 9.35
CA ASP A 14 -1.87 -0.70 9.96
C ASP A 14 -2.65 -1.89 9.37
N ALA A 15 -2.62 -2.04 8.04
CA ALA A 15 -3.26 -3.17 7.35
C ALA A 15 -2.66 -4.52 7.80
N ASN A 16 -1.33 -4.60 7.87
CA ASN A 16 -0.63 -5.80 8.34
C ASN A 16 -0.98 -6.12 9.81
N GLN A 17 -1.03 -5.11 10.69
CA GLN A 17 -1.44 -5.27 12.08
C GLN A 17 -2.91 -5.69 12.23
N ALA A 18 -3.78 -5.26 11.31
CA ALA A 18 -5.17 -5.69 11.24
C ALA A 18 -5.35 -7.12 10.67
N GLY A 19 -4.26 -7.82 10.35
CA GLY A 19 -4.31 -9.19 9.82
C GLY A 19 -4.73 -9.27 8.35
N ILE A 20 -4.61 -8.18 7.60
CA ILE A 20 -4.89 -8.16 6.16
C ILE A 20 -3.79 -8.93 5.42
N ASP A 21 -4.20 -9.72 4.41
CA ASP A 21 -3.28 -10.41 3.51
C ASP A 21 -2.52 -9.40 2.64
N MET A 22 -1.27 -9.10 3.04
CA MET A 22 -0.38 -8.17 2.35
C MET A 22 0.09 -8.68 0.98
N THR A 23 -0.14 -9.95 0.65
CA THR A 23 0.15 -10.51 -0.68
C THR A 23 -0.99 -10.27 -1.68
N SER A 24 -2.15 -9.82 -1.19
CA SER A 24 -3.33 -9.51 -1.99
C SER A 24 -3.54 -8.00 -2.09
N PRO A 25 -3.15 -7.37 -3.22
CA PRO A 25 -3.41 -5.94 -3.44
C PRO A 25 -4.89 -5.59 -3.25
N LYS A 26 -5.79 -6.49 -3.66
CA LYS A 26 -7.22 -6.33 -3.47
C LYS A 26 -7.60 -6.23 -1.99
N ALA A 27 -7.04 -7.09 -1.13
CA ALA A 27 -7.36 -7.08 0.29
C ALA A 27 -6.90 -5.79 0.96
N VAL A 28 -5.68 -5.35 0.66
CA VAL A 28 -5.12 -4.09 1.18
C VAL A 28 -5.92 -2.89 0.68
N VAL A 29 -6.21 -2.79 -0.62
CA VAL A 29 -7.03 -1.70 -1.18
C VAL A 29 -8.43 -1.68 -0.56
N THR A 30 -9.04 -2.85 -0.33
CA THR A 30 -10.36 -2.94 0.32
C THR A 30 -10.32 -2.40 1.75
N PHE A 31 -9.27 -2.72 2.50
CA PHE A 31 -9.05 -2.19 3.85
C PHE A 31 -8.90 -0.67 3.85
N LEU A 32 -8.04 -0.13 2.99
CA LEU A 32 -7.84 1.32 2.86
C LEU A 32 -9.14 2.03 2.44
N LEU A 33 -9.91 1.42 1.54
CA LEU A 33 -11.18 1.97 1.08
C LEU A 33 -12.19 2.05 2.22
N ALA A 34 -12.25 1.04 3.08
CA ALA A 34 -13.11 1.02 4.26
C ALA A 34 -12.74 2.11 5.29
N GLN A 35 -11.47 2.54 5.31
CA GLN A 35 -11.00 3.67 6.13
C GLN A 35 -11.21 5.04 5.48
N GLY A 36 -11.68 5.09 4.23
CA GLY A 36 -11.83 6.34 3.47
C GLY A 36 -10.52 6.88 2.87
N GLU A 37 -9.46 6.07 2.85
CA GLU A 37 -8.09 6.45 2.44
C GLU A 37 -7.90 6.50 0.92
N LYS A 38 -8.73 7.28 0.23
CA LYS A 38 -8.77 7.33 -1.24
C LYS A 38 -7.46 7.80 -1.86
N GLU A 39 -6.81 8.81 -1.29
CA GLU A 39 -5.53 9.34 -1.79
C GLU A 39 -4.41 8.30 -1.66
N SER A 40 -4.38 7.56 -0.55
CA SER A 40 -3.44 6.47 -0.32
C SER A 40 -3.61 5.34 -1.35
N ILE A 41 -4.84 5.06 -1.76
CA ILE A 41 -5.12 4.07 -2.82
C ILE A 41 -4.58 4.56 -4.18
N LEU A 42 -4.76 5.85 -4.51
CA LEU A 42 -4.30 6.43 -5.77
C LEU A 42 -2.77 6.38 -5.94
N PHE A 43 -2.00 6.31 -4.84
CA PHE A 43 -0.56 6.10 -4.91
C PHE A 43 -0.20 4.83 -5.69
N PHE A 44 -1.02 3.77 -5.61
CA PHE A 44 -0.76 2.51 -6.30
C PHE A 44 -1.24 2.47 -7.75
N TYR A 45 -1.66 3.60 -8.32
CA TYR A 45 -2.02 3.70 -9.73
C TYR A 45 -0.88 4.37 -10.51
N LYS A 46 -0.74 3.97 -11.78
CA LYS A 46 0.21 4.62 -12.68
C LYS A 46 -0.21 6.08 -12.92
N PRO A 47 0.75 7.01 -13.08
CA PRO A 47 0.43 8.40 -13.37
C PRO A 47 -0.45 8.54 -14.61
N ASN A 48 -1.50 9.37 -14.52
CA ASN A 48 -2.46 9.62 -15.61
C ASN A 48 -3.14 8.35 -16.16
N SER A 49 -3.28 7.31 -15.34
CA SER A 49 -3.88 6.04 -15.76
C SER A 49 -4.78 5.45 -14.67
N VAL A 50 -5.72 4.62 -15.10
CA VAL A 50 -6.56 3.78 -14.23
C VAL A 50 -5.93 2.40 -14.00
N GLU A 51 -4.73 2.16 -14.53
CA GLU A 51 -3.98 0.94 -14.30
C GLU A 51 -3.37 0.93 -12.91
N PHE A 52 -3.65 -0.13 -12.17
CA PHE A 52 -2.98 -0.43 -10.93
C PHE A 52 -1.53 -0.85 -11.20
N ASP A 53 -0.61 -0.32 -10.41
CA ASP A 53 0.81 -0.58 -10.48
C ASP A 53 1.19 -1.64 -9.43
N PHE A 54 1.14 -2.91 -9.85
CA PHE A 54 1.44 -4.04 -8.97
C PHE A 54 2.90 -4.05 -8.50
N ASP A 55 3.84 -3.62 -9.35
CA ASP A 55 5.25 -3.55 -8.99
C ASP A 55 5.45 -2.50 -7.89
N LYS A 56 4.83 -1.33 -8.04
CA LYS A 56 4.86 -0.27 -7.00
C LYS A 56 4.23 -0.72 -5.69
N PHE A 57 3.14 -1.48 -5.74
CA PHE A 57 2.54 -2.07 -4.54
C PHE A 57 3.51 -3.06 -3.86
N ASN A 58 4.07 -3.99 -4.63
CA ASN A 58 4.99 -5.00 -4.11
C ASN A 58 6.26 -4.36 -3.51
N ASP A 59 6.82 -3.35 -4.18
CA ASP A 59 7.95 -2.56 -3.69
C ASP A 59 7.62 -1.88 -2.36
N ALA A 60 6.43 -1.27 -2.24
CA ALA A 60 6.00 -0.61 -1.01
C ALA A 60 5.79 -1.59 0.15
N VAL A 61 5.22 -2.77 -0.11
CA VAL A 61 5.07 -3.84 0.89
C VAL A 61 6.43 -4.39 1.30
N SER A 62 7.36 -4.58 0.36
CA SER A 62 8.72 -5.01 0.64
C SER A 62 9.46 -4.00 1.51
N GLU A 63 9.39 -2.70 1.17
CA GLU A 63 9.98 -1.62 1.96
C GLU A 63 9.40 -1.56 3.38
N MET A 64 8.09 -1.73 3.54
CA MET A 64 7.46 -1.81 4.86
C MET A 64 8.00 -3.00 5.69
N ASN A 65 8.18 -4.16 5.06
CA ASN A 65 8.72 -5.34 5.74
C ASN A 65 10.20 -5.17 6.13
N GLU A 66 11.01 -4.54 5.29
CA GLU A 66 12.41 -4.23 5.59
C GLU A 66 12.56 -3.30 6.79
N ARG A 67 11.66 -2.32 6.97
CA ARG A 67 11.69 -1.41 8.13
C ARG A 67 11.22 -2.03 9.44
N LYS A 68 10.52 -3.16 9.38
CA LYS A 68 10.09 -3.91 10.57
C LYS A 68 11.19 -4.83 11.14
N ASN A 69 12.19 -5.16 10.33
CA ASN A 69 13.34 -5.99 10.72
C ASN A 69 14.52 -5.13 11.17
#